data_AF-A0A4R8XQJ2-F1
#
_entry.id   AF-A0A4R8XQJ2-F1
#
_cell.length_a   1.000
_cell.length_b   1.000
_cell.length_c   1.000
_cell.angle_alpha   90.00
_cell.angle_beta   90.00
_cell.angle_gamma   90.00
#
_symmetry.space_group_name_H-M   'P 1'
#
loop_
_entity.id
_entity.type
_entity.pdbx_description
1 polymer ?
#
loop_
_entity_poly.entity_id
_entity_poly.type
_entity_poly.pdbx_seq_one_letter_code
_entity_poly.pdbx_strand_id
1 'polypeptide(L)'
;MTVPLICGLRASDLKSVGVTHTKGFSSLSDECIHGLEGGLCASCFPKAAPEIVPGVTTRTSRSKSAGRAPSLRSSPSPRTVTLGGPNPTLGEKTAAAKPATARAASTVKPVRSTKTAHDNVGEQRIYHVTHIRNLAGILNSGRLLADASDAWTDRPVVDLSSAPQRAARRAALVAGDDSASVASFVPFFLSPNARLWDSLLTASNDPRLSPEAHSAETYDFVILVSTVKKLHDAQAAAEDASAAAVAVTNGDAAGALTRFGAAPETADRMLRSLRADQESQKIREAELLVTESFPFELVTLVGVANDKVRDAVRAILAAGAYKPKVVVYPPWFHAVEETVTL
;
A
#
# COMPACT_ATOMS: atom_id res chain seq x y z
N MET A 1 0.82 -10.29 -67.77
CA MET A 1 0.27 -9.24 -68.67
C MET A 1 -1.04 -8.76 -68.06
N THR A 2 -1.29 -7.46 -67.81
CA THR A 2 -0.44 -6.25 -67.88
C THR A 2 -1.01 -5.20 -66.93
N VAL A 3 -0.20 -4.23 -66.47
CA VAL A 3 -0.56 -3.18 -65.49
C VAL A 3 -0.75 -1.82 -66.20
N PRO A 4 -1.67 -0.96 -65.72
CA PRO A 4 -1.33 0.44 -65.39
C PRO A 4 -1.95 0.85 -64.02
N LEU A 5 -1.39 1.69 -63.13
CA LEU A 5 -0.19 2.55 -63.10
C LEU A 5 -0.28 3.92 -63.81
N ILE A 6 -0.75 4.92 -63.05
CA ILE A 6 -0.49 6.39 -63.06
C ILE A 6 -0.85 6.88 -61.63
N CYS A 7 -0.25 7.87 -60.92
CA CYS A 7 1.02 8.62 -60.93
C CYS A 7 0.82 10.15 -60.86
N GLY A 8 1.19 10.77 -59.72
CA GLY A 8 1.21 12.23 -59.48
C GLY A 8 0.48 12.69 -58.20
N LEU A 9 0.86 13.77 -57.50
CA LEU A 9 2.08 14.60 -57.65
C LEU A 9 2.39 15.49 -56.41
N ARG A 10 3.62 15.39 -55.88
CA ARG A 10 4.39 16.38 -55.07
C ARG A 10 3.80 16.99 -53.77
N ALA A 11 4.69 17.69 -53.04
CA ALA A 11 4.50 18.32 -51.73
C ALA A 11 5.23 19.67 -51.62
N SER A 12 5.13 20.31 -50.44
CA SER A 12 5.86 21.46 -49.86
C SER A 12 5.03 22.74 -49.64
N ASP A 13 4.93 23.23 -48.38
CA ASP A 13 5.71 24.40 -47.93
C ASP A 13 5.67 24.63 -46.38
N LEU A 14 6.45 25.59 -45.87
CA LEU A 14 6.82 25.77 -44.45
C LEU A 14 5.91 26.70 -43.61
N LYS A 15 5.82 26.47 -42.29
CA LYS A 15 6.35 27.39 -41.22
C LYS A 15 6.14 26.89 -39.77
N SER A 16 6.86 27.50 -38.81
CA SER A 16 7.00 27.04 -37.42
C SER A 16 6.77 28.13 -36.36
N VAL A 17 6.12 27.76 -35.25
CA VAL A 17 6.13 28.40 -33.91
C VAL A 17 5.85 27.26 -32.89
N GLY A 18 6.45 27.15 -31.72
CA GLY A 18 7.50 27.94 -31.03
C GLY A 18 7.98 27.20 -29.76
N VAL A 19 8.77 27.83 -28.88
CA VAL A 19 9.35 27.18 -27.69
C VAL A 19 8.98 27.88 -26.38
N THR A 20 8.59 27.11 -25.36
CA THR A 20 8.63 27.52 -23.94
C THR A 20 9.29 26.44 -23.08
N HIS A 21 10.44 26.76 -22.49
CA HIS A 21 11.09 25.94 -21.46
C HIS A 21 10.64 26.38 -20.07
N THR A 22 10.28 25.42 -19.21
CA THR A 22 10.33 25.62 -17.74
C THR A 22 11.23 24.55 -17.12
N LYS A 23 12.14 24.99 -16.24
CA LYS A 23 13.02 24.13 -15.43
C LYS A 23 12.39 23.93 -14.06
N GLY A 24 12.54 22.75 -13.43
CA GLY A 24 12.05 22.60 -12.05
C GLY A 24 12.20 21.23 -11.38
N PHE A 25 13.42 20.88 -10.99
CA PHE A 25 13.72 20.10 -9.77
C PHE A 25 13.08 18.69 -9.61
N SER A 26 13.80 17.66 -10.09
CA SER A 26 13.67 16.28 -9.59
C SER A 26 14.26 16.13 -8.18
N SER A 27 13.81 15.12 -7.42
CA SER A 27 14.30 14.61 -6.09
C SER A 27 13.22 14.75 -5.01
N LEU A 28 12.73 13.70 -4.33
CA LEU A 28 12.80 12.22 -4.45
C LEU A 28 11.42 11.73 -3.94
N SER A 29 10.77 10.67 -4.44
CA SER A 29 11.22 9.51 -5.21
C SER A 29 10.61 9.45 -6.62
N ASP A 30 11.29 8.75 -7.53
CA ASP A 30 10.90 8.62 -8.95
C ASP A 30 9.92 7.44 -9.19
N GLU A 31 9.14 7.10 -8.17
CA GLU A 31 8.29 5.91 -8.09
C GLU A 31 6.82 6.27 -8.35
N CYS A 32 6.23 5.72 -9.41
CA CYS A 32 4.78 5.92 -9.63
C CYS A 32 3.98 5.13 -8.58
N ILE A 33 2.73 5.55 -8.31
CA ILE A 33 1.78 5.01 -7.29
C ILE A 33 1.50 3.49 -7.33
N HIS A 34 2.12 2.79 -8.27
CA HIS A 34 2.03 1.36 -8.53
C HIS A 34 3.24 0.56 -8.03
N GLY A 35 4.23 1.21 -7.39
CA GLY A 35 5.48 0.56 -6.94
C GLY A 35 6.47 0.35 -8.09
N LEU A 36 6.69 1.38 -8.92
CA LEU A 36 7.51 1.30 -10.14
C LEU A 36 8.39 2.55 -10.28
N GLU A 37 9.70 2.38 -10.10
CA GLU A 37 10.73 3.41 -10.25
C GLU A 37 10.92 3.90 -11.70
N GLY A 38 11.50 5.10 -11.85
CA GLY A 38 12.39 5.46 -12.95
C GLY A 38 11.77 5.44 -14.35
N GLY A 39 10.52 5.89 -14.48
CA GLY A 39 9.84 5.96 -15.78
C GLY A 39 9.31 4.63 -16.33
N LEU A 40 9.45 3.52 -15.60
CA LEU A 40 9.12 2.17 -16.09
C LEU A 40 7.62 1.92 -16.29
N CYS A 41 6.74 2.75 -15.71
CA CYS A 41 5.30 2.66 -15.93
C CYS A 41 4.88 3.48 -17.16
N ALA A 42 4.68 2.81 -18.31
CA ALA A 42 4.25 3.45 -19.56
C ALA A 42 2.91 4.20 -19.50
N SER A 43 2.07 3.94 -18.48
CA SER A 43 0.84 4.71 -18.21
C SER A 43 1.08 6.00 -17.42
N CYS A 44 2.13 6.04 -16.57
CA CYS A 44 2.56 7.27 -15.91
C CYS A 44 3.52 8.09 -16.81
N PHE A 45 4.23 7.41 -17.73
CA PHE A 45 5.30 7.96 -18.57
C PHE A 45 5.23 7.39 -20.01
N PRO A 46 4.29 7.84 -20.85
CA PRO A 46 4.20 7.38 -22.24
C PRO A 46 5.42 7.85 -23.06
N LYS A 47 5.99 6.94 -23.86
CA LYS A 47 7.21 7.22 -24.65
C LYS A 47 6.89 8.11 -25.85
N ALA A 48 7.63 9.21 -26.00
CA ALA A 48 7.53 10.10 -27.15
C ALA A 48 7.84 9.38 -28.48
N ALA A 49 7.14 9.77 -29.55
CA ALA A 49 7.44 9.31 -30.91
C ALA A 49 8.84 9.81 -31.35
N PRO A 50 9.61 9.01 -32.11
CA PRO A 50 11.00 9.34 -32.39
C PRO A 50 11.16 10.44 -33.45
N GLU A 51 11.73 11.57 -33.04
CA GLU A 51 12.29 12.61 -33.92
C GLU A 51 13.80 12.35 -34.11
N ILE A 52 14.37 12.75 -35.25
CA ILE A 52 15.66 12.21 -35.75
C ILE A 52 16.69 13.32 -36.02
N VAL A 53 17.97 13.04 -35.70
CA VAL A 53 19.24 13.76 -36.01
C VAL A 53 19.44 15.20 -35.46
N PRO A 54 20.70 15.72 -35.35
CA PRO A 54 21.99 15.02 -35.13
C PRO A 54 22.94 15.70 -34.10
N GLY A 55 23.86 14.92 -33.49
CA GLY A 55 25.26 15.38 -33.29
C GLY A 55 25.91 15.33 -31.89
N VAL A 56 27.03 14.58 -31.79
CA VAL A 56 28.37 15.00 -31.27
C VAL A 56 28.50 15.60 -29.84
N THR A 57 29.37 15.15 -28.92
CA THR A 57 30.23 13.94 -28.73
C THR A 57 30.59 13.80 -27.23
N THR A 58 31.05 12.62 -26.80
CA THR A 58 31.40 12.28 -25.39
C THR A 58 32.82 12.65 -24.95
N ARG A 59 33.05 12.82 -23.64
CA ARG A 59 34.08 12.06 -22.87
C ARG A 59 34.02 12.21 -21.34
N THR A 60 34.83 11.39 -20.66
CA THR A 60 34.76 11.02 -19.23
C THR A 60 36.12 11.06 -18.54
N SER A 61 36.18 11.32 -17.23
CA SER A 61 37.22 10.76 -16.34
C SER A 61 36.82 10.79 -14.85
N ARG A 62 37.45 9.93 -14.05
CA ARG A 62 37.38 9.86 -12.57
C ARG A 62 38.80 10.08 -12.01
N SER A 63 38.92 10.59 -10.79
CA SER A 63 40.04 10.26 -9.89
C SER A 63 39.63 10.39 -8.42
N LYS A 64 40.29 9.63 -7.54
CA LYS A 64 40.25 9.74 -6.07
C LYS A 64 41.68 9.83 -5.55
N SER A 65 41.91 10.61 -4.51
CA SER A 65 42.91 10.31 -3.46
C SER A 65 42.63 11.18 -2.22
N ALA A 66 43.26 10.85 -1.09
CA ALA A 66 43.09 11.55 0.18
C ALA A 66 44.43 12.09 0.71
N GLY A 67 44.38 13.14 1.54
CA GLY A 67 45.54 13.74 2.20
C GLY A 67 45.13 14.41 3.52
N ARG A 68 46.00 14.34 4.53
CA ARG A 68 45.73 14.76 5.92
C ARG A 68 46.52 16.02 6.27
N ALA A 69 45.93 16.92 7.07
CA ALA A 69 46.56 18.18 7.51
C ALA A 69 47.70 17.94 8.55
N PRO A 70 48.53 18.96 8.88
CA PRO A 70 48.10 19.91 9.92
C PRO A 70 48.54 21.40 9.75
N SER A 71 47.94 22.22 10.63
CA SER A 71 48.12 23.65 10.96
C SER A 71 49.56 24.19 11.11
N LEU A 72 49.82 25.46 10.74
CA LEU A 72 50.04 26.57 11.71
C LEU A 72 50.21 27.99 11.09
N ARG A 73 49.99 29.00 11.95
CA ARG A 73 49.96 30.47 11.74
C ARG A 73 51.10 31.12 10.94
N SER A 74 50.80 32.23 10.24
CA SER A 74 51.21 33.61 10.65
C SER A 74 50.59 34.73 9.79
N SER A 75 50.51 35.95 10.34
CA SER A 75 50.01 37.18 9.69
C SER A 75 51.18 38.09 9.21
N PRO A 76 50.93 39.19 8.48
CA PRO A 76 50.70 40.47 9.18
C PRO A 76 49.64 41.41 8.56
N SER A 77 49.29 42.47 9.30
CA SER A 77 48.48 43.63 8.87
C SER A 77 49.41 44.82 8.50
N PRO A 78 48.91 45.97 7.99
CA PRO A 78 48.87 47.15 8.90
C PRO A 78 47.82 48.26 8.61
N ARG A 79 47.60 49.13 9.62
CA ARG A 79 47.14 50.56 9.57
C ARG A 79 45.66 50.80 9.16
N THR A 80 44.93 51.83 9.64
CA THR A 80 45.16 52.97 10.59
C THR A 80 43.78 53.38 11.20
N VAL A 81 43.64 53.71 12.51
CA VAL A 81 43.53 55.09 13.11
C VAL A 81 42.34 55.92 12.55
N THR A 82 41.41 56.53 13.32
CA THR A 82 41.58 57.38 14.54
C THR A 82 40.33 57.44 15.49
N LEU A 83 40.60 57.56 16.80
CA LEU A 83 39.92 58.31 17.91
C LEU A 83 38.45 58.83 17.83
N GLY A 84 37.73 58.78 18.98
CA GLY A 84 36.68 59.76 19.33
C GLY A 84 35.57 59.31 20.32
N GLY A 85 35.54 59.87 21.54
CA GLY A 85 34.36 59.91 22.45
C GLY A 85 33.96 61.39 22.74
N PRO A 86 33.10 61.73 23.74
CA PRO A 86 32.61 60.93 24.89
C PRO A 86 31.07 61.07 25.20
N ASN A 87 30.67 60.65 26.41
CA ASN A 87 29.35 60.83 27.09
C ASN A 87 29.29 62.23 27.81
N PRO A 88 28.27 62.68 28.61
CA PRO A 88 27.00 62.08 29.07
C PRO A 88 25.77 63.06 29.14
N THR A 89 24.86 62.90 30.13
CA THR A 89 23.74 63.77 30.59
C THR A 89 22.43 63.71 29.79
N LEU A 90 21.25 64.07 30.33
CA LEU A 90 20.53 63.77 31.60
C LEU A 90 19.10 64.37 31.44
N GLY A 91 18.06 63.79 32.05
CA GLY A 91 16.71 64.38 31.97
C GLY A 91 15.64 63.62 32.75
N GLU A 92 15.30 64.11 33.94
CA GLU A 92 14.16 63.61 34.72
C GLU A 92 12.83 64.26 34.32
N LYS A 93 11.73 63.52 34.46
CA LYS A 93 10.52 64.01 35.16
C LYS A 93 9.58 62.88 35.57
N THR A 94 8.69 63.19 36.51
CA THR A 94 7.97 62.23 37.35
C THR A 94 6.50 62.05 36.98
N ALA A 95 6.00 60.83 37.15
CA ALA A 95 4.59 60.51 37.38
C ALA A 95 4.51 59.13 38.06
N ALA A 96 3.47 58.88 38.88
CA ALA A 96 3.35 57.64 39.66
C ALA A 96 1.96 57.02 39.58
N ALA A 97 1.89 55.72 39.26
CA ALA A 97 0.80 54.81 39.64
C ALA A 97 1.22 53.33 39.45
N LYS A 98 0.66 52.44 40.28
CA LYS A 98 0.66 50.96 40.15
C LYS A 98 -0.80 50.52 39.83
N PRO A 99 -1.12 49.27 39.42
CA PRO A 99 -0.27 48.07 39.47
C PRO A 99 -0.20 47.18 38.19
N ALA A 100 0.91 46.44 38.11
CA ALA A 100 1.09 45.02 37.77
C ALA A 100 0.19 44.23 36.75
N THR A 101 0.87 43.27 36.10
CA THR A 101 0.34 42.00 35.53
C THR A 101 -0.58 42.06 34.29
N ALA A 102 -0.04 42.53 33.17
CA ALA A 102 -0.38 41.96 31.87
C ALA A 102 0.51 40.72 31.58
N ARG A 103 -0.01 39.50 31.80
CA ARG A 103 0.70 38.27 31.39
C ARG A 103 0.50 38.10 29.88
N ALA A 104 1.58 38.22 29.10
CA ALA A 104 1.50 38.16 27.64
C ALA A 104 0.86 36.84 27.18
N ALA A 105 -0.28 36.94 26.49
CA ALA A 105 -0.87 35.80 25.80
C ALA A 105 0.04 35.44 24.62
N SER A 106 0.77 34.32 24.75
CA SER A 106 1.51 33.76 23.62
C SER A 106 0.48 33.39 22.55
N THR A 107 0.53 34.08 21.42
CA THR A 107 -0.34 33.82 20.28
C THR A 107 0.07 32.50 19.65
N VAL A 108 -0.55 31.42 20.13
CA VAL A 108 -0.49 30.10 19.51
C VAL A 108 -0.98 30.25 18.08
N LYS A 109 -0.04 30.39 17.14
CA LYS A 109 -0.34 30.34 15.72
C LYS A 109 -1.09 29.03 15.49
N PRO A 110 -2.29 29.04 14.91
CA PRO A 110 -3.00 27.80 14.66
C PRO A 110 -2.09 26.93 13.82
N VAL A 111 -1.78 25.72 14.31
CA VAL A 111 -1.11 24.71 13.50
C VAL A 111 -2.05 24.46 12.34
N ARG A 112 -1.70 25.05 11.18
CA ARG A 112 -2.40 24.85 9.92
C ARG A 112 -2.40 23.35 9.69
N SER A 113 -3.53 22.71 9.98
CA SER A 113 -3.71 21.30 9.71
C SER A 113 -3.32 21.09 8.26
N THR A 114 -2.31 20.26 8.03
CA THR A 114 -2.15 19.64 6.72
C THR A 114 -3.53 19.14 6.34
N LYS A 115 -4.04 19.53 5.17
CA LYS A 115 -5.22 18.85 4.63
C LYS A 115 -4.83 17.38 4.65
N THR A 116 -5.53 16.57 5.45
CA THR A 116 -5.38 15.13 5.36
C THR A 116 -5.58 14.80 3.89
N ALA A 117 -4.66 14.01 3.32
CA ALA A 117 -4.96 13.34 2.08
C ALA A 117 -6.31 12.66 2.30
N HIS A 118 -7.29 12.89 1.42
CA HIS A 118 -8.62 12.31 1.58
C HIS A 118 -8.42 10.82 1.79
N ASP A 119 -8.77 10.32 2.97
CA ASP A 119 -8.48 8.94 3.34
C ASP A 119 -9.38 8.03 2.53
N ASN A 120 -8.90 7.70 1.34
CA ASN A 120 -9.62 6.89 0.38
C ASN A 120 -9.50 5.44 0.82
N VAL A 121 -10.36 5.08 1.77
CA VAL A 121 -10.62 3.72 2.25
C VAL A 121 -10.82 2.77 1.07
N GLY A 122 -11.38 3.24 -0.05
CA GLY A 122 -11.52 2.47 -1.27
C GLY A 122 -10.21 1.90 -1.82
N GLU A 123 -9.08 2.60 -1.69
CA GLU A 123 -7.75 2.08 -2.11
C GLU A 123 -7.12 1.14 -1.08
N GLN A 124 -7.83 0.79 0.00
CA GLN A 124 -7.33 -0.19 0.96
C GLN A 124 -7.18 -1.56 0.31
N ARG A 125 -5.92 -2.02 0.33
CA ARG A 125 -5.45 -3.41 0.25
C ARG A 125 -6.32 -4.41 1.00
N ILE A 126 -6.97 -5.39 0.36
CA ILE A 126 -7.51 -6.56 1.08
C ILE A 126 -6.84 -7.83 0.55
N TYR A 127 -6.33 -8.67 1.46
CA TYR A 127 -5.42 -9.78 1.17
C TYR A 127 -5.99 -11.11 1.68
N HIS A 128 -6.23 -12.09 0.81
CA HIS A 128 -6.61 -13.44 1.20
C HIS A 128 -5.49 -14.44 0.85
N VAL A 129 -4.95 -15.10 1.86
CA VAL A 129 -3.89 -16.12 1.71
C VAL A 129 -4.52 -17.48 1.51
N THR A 130 -4.03 -18.25 0.53
CA THR A 130 -4.41 -19.65 0.33
C THR A 130 -3.28 -20.45 -0.30
N HIS A 131 -3.33 -21.78 -0.29
CA HIS A 131 -2.33 -22.63 -0.96
C HIS A 131 -2.67 -22.77 -2.47
N ILE A 132 -1.67 -22.77 -3.36
CA ILE A 132 -1.84 -22.96 -4.81
C ILE A 132 -2.74 -24.16 -5.19
N ARG A 133 -2.74 -25.25 -4.40
CA ARG A 133 -3.61 -26.42 -4.60
C ARG A 133 -5.10 -26.10 -4.53
N ASN A 134 -5.51 -25.04 -3.82
CA ASN A 134 -6.91 -24.62 -3.69
C ASN A 134 -7.43 -23.82 -4.90
N LEU A 135 -6.55 -23.26 -5.74
CA LEU A 135 -6.96 -22.35 -6.81
C LEU A 135 -7.90 -23.00 -7.83
N ALA A 136 -7.72 -24.29 -8.14
CA ALA A 136 -8.60 -24.99 -9.07
C ALA A 136 -10.06 -25.05 -8.56
N GLY A 137 -10.26 -25.30 -7.26
CA GLY A 137 -11.58 -25.28 -6.64
C GLY A 137 -12.22 -23.88 -6.66
N ILE A 138 -11.43 -22.85 -6.32
CA ILE A 138 -11.88 -21.44 -6.31
C ILE A 138 -12.25 -20.95 -7.73
N LEU A 139 -11.57 -21.44 -8.77
CA LEU A 139 -11.93 -21.16 -10.16
C LEU A 139 -13.20 -21.89 -10.59
N ASN A 140 -13.38 -23.15 -10.17
CA ASN A 140 -14.55 -23.96 -10.52
C ASN A 140 -15.85 -23.42 -9.89
N SER A 141 -15.79 -22.90 -8.65
CA SER A 141 -16.91 -22.22 -7.98
C SER A 141 -17.12 -20.76 -8.47
N GLY A 142 -16.11 -20.20 -9.16
CA GLY A 142 -16.01 -18.78 -9.52
C GLY A 142 -15.88 -17.83 -8.32
N ARG A 143 -15.71 -18.33 -7.09
CA ARG A 143 -15.79 -17.54 -5.85
C ARG A 143 -15.05 -18.19 -4.68
N LEU A 144 -14.52 -17.37 -3.78
CA LEU A 144 -14.16 -17.81 -2.44
C LEU A 144 -15.44 -18.00 -1.63
N LEU A 145 -15.50 -19.03 -0.77
CA LEU A 145 -16.66 -19.37 0.06
C LEU A 145 -16.32 -19.26 1.55
N ALA A 146 -17.28 -18.85 2.35
CA ALA A 146 -17.20 -18.86 3.80
C ALA A 146 -17.23 -20.30 4.36
N ASP A 147 -16.64 -20.55 5.53
CA ASP A 147 -16.55 -21.90 6.12
C ASP A 147 -17.93 -22.54 6.38
N ALA A 148 -18.93 -21.72 6.74
CA ALA A 148 -20.30 -22.14 7.00
C ALA A 148 -21.21 -22.15 5.76
N SER A 149 -20.74 -21.75 4.57
CA SER A 149 -21.61 -21.60 3.39
C SER A 149 -22.07 -22.95 2.83
N ASP A 150 -23.37 -23.09 2.52
CA ASP A 150 -23.93 -24.32 1.93
C ASP A 150 -23.50 -24.55 0.46
N ALA A 151 -22.80 -23.59 -0.15
CA ALA A 151 -22.36 -23.67 -1.55
C ALA A 151 -21.08 -24.51 -1.79
N TRP A 152 -20.52 -25.15 -0.76
CA TRP A 152 -19.37 -26.06 -0.92
C TRP A 152 -19.80 -27.39 -1.57
N THR A 153 -19.27 -27.70 -2.76
CA THR A 153 -19.30 -29.08 -3.30
C THR A 153 -18.25 -29.95 -2.61
N ASP A 154 -17.04 -29.41 -2.47
CA ASP A 154 -15.84 -30.05 -1.96
C ASP A 154 -15.09 -29.05 -1.08
N ARG A 155 -14.46 -29.51 0.00
CA ARG A 155 -13.65 -28.63 0.86
C ARG A 155 -12.27 -28.36 0.25
N PRO A 156 -11.57 -27.27 0.65
CA PRO A 156 -10.25 -26.95 0.13
C PRO A 156 -9.28 -28.14 0.19
N VAL A 157 -8.46 -28.30 -0.86
CA VAL A 157 -7.41 -29.35 -0.93
C VAL A 157 -6.40 -29.20 0.21
N VAL A 158 -6.21 -27.97 0.69
CA VAL A 158 -5.50 -27.63 1.92
C VAL A 158 -6.32 -26.64 2.73
N ASP A 159 -6.78 -27.07 3.89
CA ASP A 159 -7.36 -26.18 4.88
C ASP A 159 -6.24 -25.43 5.61
N LEU A 160 -6.22 -24.09 5.54
CA LEU A 160 -5.25 -23.28 6.26
C LEU A 160 -5.58 -23.17 7.75
N SER A 161 -6.85 -23.32 8.13
CA SER A 161 -7.31 -23.13 9.52
C SER A 161 -7.25 -24.43 10.31
N SER A 162 -6.84 -24.34 11.57
CA SER A 162 -6.97 -25.46 12.50
C SER A 162 -8.45 -25.76 12.77
N ALA A 163 -8.78 -27.03 13.03
CA ALA A 163 -10.15 -27.41 13.40
C ALA A 163 -10.65 -26.66 14.66
N PRO A 164 -9.84 -26.41 15.71
CA PRO A 164 -10.18 -25.51 16.80
C PRO A 164 -10.49 -24.06 16.35
N GLN A 165 -9.70 -23.47 15.45
CA GLN A 165 -9.96 -22.10 14.98
C GLN A 165 -11.27 -22.00 14.18
N ARG A 166 -11.58 -22.99 13.33
CA ARG A 166 -12.90 -23.05 12.69
C ARG A 166 -14.04 -23.21 13.68
N ALA A 167 -13.87 -24.04 14.73
CA ALA A 167 -14.87 -24.15 15.78
C ALA A 167 -15.08 -22.81 16.53
N ALA A 168 -13.99 -22.10 16.84
CA ALA A 168 -14.07 -20.78 17.48
C ALA A 168 -14.77 -19.74 16.58
N ARG A 169 -14.45 -19.70 15.27
CA ARG A 169 -15.12 -18.79 14.31
C ARG A 169 -16.60 -19.13 14.06
N ARG A 170 -17.02 -20.38 14.27
CA ARG A 170 -18.46 -20.77 14.24
C ARG A 170 -19.20 -20.35 15.50
N ALA A 171 -18.51 -20.22 16.64
CA ALA A 171 -19.08 -19.76 17.91
C ALA A 171 -19.04 -18.23 18.08
N ALA A 172 -18.08 -17.54 17.45
CA ALA A 172 -17.99 -16.08 17.47
C ALA A 172 -19.07 -15.44 16.58
N LEU A 173 -19.78 -14.45 17.11
CA LEU A 173 -20.87 -13.73 16.44
C LEU A 173 -20.47 -12.27 16.17
N VAL A 174 -20.91 -11.71 15.04
CA VAL A 174 -20.38 -10.43 14.51
C VAL A 174 -21.01 -9.18 15.15
N ALA A 175 -22.26 -9.23 15.61
CA ALA A 175 -22.99 -8.06 16.11
C ALA A 175 -23.93 -8.32 17.32
N GLY A 176 -24.04 -9.57 17.80
CA GLY A 176 -24.93 -9.98 18.88
C GLY A 176 -25.50 -11.38 18.67
N ASP A 177 -26.36 -11.83 19.57
CA ASP A 177 -26.83 -13.23 19.64
C ASP A 177 -27.61 -13.69 18.38
N ASP A 178 -28.37 -12.79 17.74
CA ASP A 178 -29.11 -13.05 16.49
C ASP A 178 -28.27 -12.80 15.21
N SER A 179 -26.97 -12.49 15.33
CA SER A 179 -26.13 -12.14 14.18
C SER A 179 -25.41 -13.35 13.58
N ALA A 180 -25.05 -13.26 12.29
CA ALA A 180 -24.29 -14.31 11.62
C ALA A 180 -22.94 -14.59 12.30
N SER A 181 -22.56 -15.88 12.34
CA SER A 181 -21.27 -16.31 12.87
C SER A 181 -20.11 -15.78 12.01
N VAL A 182 -18.92 -15.63 12.58
CA VAL A 182 -17.70 -15.26 11.86
C VAL A 182 -17.32 -16.29 10.77
N ALA A 183 -17.76 -17.55 10.92
CA ALA A 183 -17.62 -18.60 9.90
C ALA A 183 -18.54 -18.42 8.68
N SER A 184 -19.55 -17.55 8.76
CA SER A 184 -20.42 -17.13 7.64
C SER A 184 -19.80 -16.02 6.77
N PHE A 185 -18.51 -15.72 6.94
CA PHE A 185 -17.79 -14.70 6.19
C PHE A 185 -16.48 -15.23 5.60
N VAL A 186 -16.12 -14.77 4.41
CA VAL A 186 -14.79 -14.91 3.81
C VAL A 186 -13.85 -13.88 4.45
N PRO A 187 -12.73 -14.30 5.07
CA PRO A 187 -11.79 -13.37 5.69
C PRO A 187 -10.76 -12.82 4.70
N PHE A 188 -10.42 -11.54 4.86
CA PHE A 188 -9.30 -10.87 4.21
C PHE A 188 -8.51 -10.07 5.26
N PHE A 189 -7.20 -10.15 5.24
CA PHE A 189 -6.35 -9.29 6.05
C PHE A 189 -6.26 -7.87 5.47
N LEU A 190 -6.02 -6.88 6.34
CA LEU A 190 -5.81 -5.48 5.94
C LEU A 190 -4.34 -5.09 5.73
N SER A 191 -3.40 -5.97 6.08
CA SER A 191 -1.96 -5.79 5.87
C SER A 191 -1.37 -7.01 5.13
N PRO A 192 -0.39 -6.84 4.24
CA PRO A 192 0.37 -7.97 3.71
C PRO A 192 1.25 -8.64 4.80
N ASN A 193 1.53 -7.93 5.89
CA ASN A 193 2.35 -8.40 7.02
C ASN A 193 1.44 -8.84 8.19
N ALA A 194 0.35 -9.54 7.88
CA ALA A 194 -0.64 -9.97 8.87
C ALA A 194 -0.07 -11.06 9.81
N ARG A 195 -0.38 -11.01 11.11
CA ARG A 195 0.24 -11.87 12.13
C ARG A 195 0.06 -13.38 11.90
N LEU A 196 -1.05 -13.82 11.30
CA LEU A 196 -1.24 -15.23 10.95
C LEU A 196 -0.31 -15.66 9.80
N TRP A 197 -0.07 -14.77 8.84
CA TRP A 197 0.81 -15.03 7.70
C TRP A 197 2.29 -14.93 8.08
N ASP A 198 2.65 -13.93 8.89
CA ASP A 198 3.96 -13.77 9.54
C ASP A 198 4.33 -15.00 10.38
N SER A 199 3.36 -15.57 11.11
CA SER A 199 3.54 -16.82 11.87
C SER A 199 3.83 -18.03 10.97
N LEU A 200 3.19 -18.10 9.79
CA LEU A 200 3.45 -19.14 8.80
C LEU A 200 4.86 -19.00 8.20
N LEU A 201 5.26 -17.79 7.82
CA LEU A 201 6.59 -17.51 7.25
C LEU A 201 7.74 -17.72 8.25
N THR A 202 7.49 -17.56 9.55
CA THR A 202 8.47 -17.79 10.62
C THR A 202 8.52 -19.25 11.12
N ALA A 203 7.67 -20.15 10.58
CA ALA A 203 7.42 -21.48 11.12
C ALA A 203 7.04 -21.47 12.62
N SER A 204 6.40 -20.39 13.06
CA SER A 204 5.85 -20.26 14.41
C SER A 204 4.61 -21.14 14.55
N ASN A 205 4.55 -21.95 15.61
CA ASN A 205 3.45 -22.89 15.87
C ASN A 205 2.18 -22.17 16.37
N ASP A 206 1.64 -21.28 15.55
CA ASP A 206 0.35 -20.62 15.79
C ASP A 206 -0.77 -21.68 15.80
N PRO A 207 -1.54 -21.82 16.90
CA PRO A 207 -2.58 -22.83 17.03
C PRO A 207 -3.79 -22.60 16.11
N ARG A 208 -3.85 -21.47 15.41
CA ARG A 208 -4.90 -21.13 14.43
C ARG A 208 -4.64 -21.74 13.05
N LEU A 209 -3.40 -22.10 12.74
CA LEU A 209 -3.01 -22.73 11.47
C LEU A 209 -3.13 -24.26 11.56
N SER A 210 -3.46 -24.90 10.44
CA SER A 210 -3.57 -26.36 10.38
C SER A 210 -2.18 -27.05 10.34
N PRO A 211 -2.07 -28.33 10.74
CA PRO A 211 -0.84 -29.09 10.60
C PRO A 211 -0.36 -29.22 9.15
N GLU A 212 -1.27 -29.24 8.17
CA GLU A 212 -0.87 -29.28 6.76
C GLU A 212 -0.30 -27.92 6.32
N ALA A 213 -0.91 -26.80 6.76
CA ALA A 213 -0.40 -25.46 6.48
C ALA A 213 0.99 -25.20 7.08
N HIS A 214 1.24 -25.70 8.29
CA HIS A 214 2.57 -25.69 8.92
C HIS A 214 3.59 -26.59 8.23
N SER A 215 3.15 -27.60 7.46
CA SER A 215 4.01 -28.53 6.72
C SER A 215 4.26 -28.12 5.26
N ALA A 216 3.57 -27.10 4.76
CA ALA A 216 3.67 -26.62 3.39
C ALA A 216 4.78 -25.57 3.24
N GLU A 217 5.43 -25.56 2.08
CA GLU A 217 6.53 -24.64 1.79
C GLU A 217 6.01 -23.20 1.62
N THR A 218 6.79 -22.19 2.04
CA THR A 218 6.31 -20.78 2.01
C THR A 218 5.94 -20.31 0.59
N TYR A 219 6.56 -20.89 -0.44
CA TYR A 219 6.27 -20.60 -1.85
C TYR A 219 5.06 -21.35 -2.42
N ASP A 220 4.49 -22.33 -1.72
CA ASP A 220 3.27 -23.03 -2.14
C ASP A 220 2.00 -22.19 -1.87
N PHE A 221 2.14 -21.08 -1.15
CA PHE A 221 1.08 -20.13 -0.87
C PHE A 221 0.98 -19.03 -1.92
N VAL A 222 -0.22 -18.49 -2.08
CA VAL A 222 -0.56 -17.40 -2.99
C VAL A 222 -1.42 -16.38 -2.26
N ILE A 223 -1.21 -15.09 -2.56
CA ILE A 223 -1.95 -14.00 -1.92
C ILE A 223 -2.88 -13.39 -2.97
N LEU A 224 -4.18 -13.58 -2.80
CA LEU A 224 -5.23 -12.98 -3.63
C LEU A 224 -5.49 -11.55 -3.13
N VAL A 225 -5.38 -10.56 -4.02
CA VAL A 225 -5.45 -9.15 -3.65
C VAL A 225 -6.58 -8.43 -4.38
N SER A 226 -7.47 -7.80 -3.61
CA SER A 226 -8.49 -6.88 -4.10
C SER A 226 -8.42 -5.55 -3.34
N THR A 227 -9.40 -4.67 -3.52
CA THR A 227 -9.53 -3.43 -2.74
C THR A 227 -10.94 -3.27 -2.18
N VAL A 228 -11.07 -2.48 -1.11
CA VAL A 228 -12.38 -2.13 -0.54
C VAL A 228 -13.26 -1.41 -1.58
N LYS A 229 -12.69 -0.60 -2.48
CA LYS A 229 -13.42 -0.03 -3.62
C LYS A 229 -13.98 -1.11 -4.54
N LYS A 230 -13.21 -2.15 -4.88
CA LYS A 230 -13.71 -3.23 -5.75
C LYS A 230 -14.89 -3.99 -5.14
N LEU A 231 -14.89 -4.15 -3.82
CA LEU A 231 -16.00 -4.72 -3.07
C LEU A 231 -17.23 -3.80 -3.08
N HIS A 232 -17.05 -2.51 -2.75
CA HIS A 232 -18.15 -1.52 -2.77
C HIS A 232 -18.74 -1.28 -4.16
N ASP A 233 -17.91 -1.24 -5.21
CA ASP A 233 -18.39 -1.12 -6.60
C ASP A 233 -19.27 -2.31 -6.99
N ALA A 234 -18.95 -3.52 -6.51
CA ALA A 234 -19.74 -4.73 -6.75
C ALA A 234 -21.03 -4.76 -5.91
N GLN A 235 -20.97 -4.34 -4.63
CA GLN A 235 -22.15 -4.20 -3.77
C GLN A 235 -23.15 -3.18 -4.33
N ALA A 236 -22.66 -2.05 -4.88
CA ALA A 236 -23.50 -1.01 -5.48
C ALA A 236 -24.06 -1.39 -6.87
N ALA A 237 -23.50 -2.42 -7.51
CA ALA A 237 -24.00 -2.99 -8.77
C ALA A 237 -24.92 -4.20 -8.57
N ALA A 238 -25.07 -4.70 -7.34
CA ALA A 238 -26.04 -5.74 -7.02
C ALA A 238 -27.44 -5.13 -6.92
N GLU A 239 -28.37 -5.59 -7.77
CA GLU A 239 -29.76 -5.11 -7.78
C GLU A 239 -30.57 -5.65 -6.58
N ASP A 240 -30.13 -6.77 -6.00
CA ASP A 240 -30.73 -7.37 -4.80
C ASP A 240 -30.24 -6.72 -3.50
N ALA A 241 -31.17 -6.51 -2.56
CA ALA A 241 -30.88 -6.14 -1.17
C ALA A 241 -30.06 -7.20 -0.39
N SER A 242 -29.73 -8.34 -1.02
CA SER A 242 -28.83 -9.39 -0.53
C SER A 242 -27.34 -9.11 -0.81
N ALA A 243 -26.98 -7.88 -1.22
CA ALA A 243 -25.60 -7.47 -1.44
C ALA A 243 -24.72 -7.82 -0.22
N ALA A 244 -23.67 -8.62 -0.45
CA ALA A 244 -22.90 -9.27 0.62
C ALA A 244 -22.43 -8.26 1.69
N ALA A 245 -22.87 -8.45 2.93
CA ALA A 245 -22.55 -7.53 4.02
C ALA A 245 -21.05 -7.58 4.36
N VAL A 246 -20.55 -6.49 4.95
CA VAL A 246 -19.14 -6.33 5.28
C VAL A 246 -19.00 -5.90 6.73
N ALA A 247 -18.31 -6.72 7.51
CA ALA A 247 -17.85 -6.38 8.84
C ALA A 247 -16.33 -6.21 8.84
N VAL A 248 -15.82 -5.39 9.76
CA VAL A 248 -14.37 -5.16 9.94
C VAL A 248 -14.03 -5.37 11.41
N THR A 249 -12.91 -6.01 11.69
CA THR A 249 -12.42 -6.22 13.06
C THR A 249 -11.19 -5.36 13.36
N ASN A 250 -10.84 -5.22 14.63
CA ASN A 250 -9.61 -4.57 15.09
C ASN A 250 -8.56 -5.57 15.65
N GLY A 251 -8.73 -6.86 15.33
CA GLY A 251 -7.97 -8.01 15.81
C GLY A 251 -8.58 -9.32 15.27
N ASP A 252 -8.08 -10.49 15.69
CA ASP A 252 -8.62 -11.80 15.27
C ASP A 252 -10.13 -11.90 15.50
N ALA A 253 -10.91 -12.24 14.48
CA ALA A 253 -12.37 -12.30 14.58
C ALA A 253 -12.90 -13.41 15.51
N ALA A 254 -12.08 -14.40 15.90
CA ALA A 254 -12.40 -15.36 16.96
C ALA A 254 -12.05 -14.86 18.38
N GLY A 255 -11.37 -13.72 18.51
CA GLY A 255 -10.87 -13.19 19.78
C GLY A 255 -11.96 -12.57 20.66
N ALA A 256 -12.06 -13.02 21.91
CA ALA A 256 -13.10 -12.58 22.87
C ALA A 256 -13.05 -11.08 23.28
N LEU A 257 -12.00 -10.34 22.89
CA LEU A 257 -11.87 -8.89 23.11
C LEU A 257 -11.93 -8.07 21.80
N THR A 258 -12.09 -8.74 20.66
CA THR A 258 -12.16 -8.13 19.34
C THR A 258 -13.45 -7.35 19.17
N ARG A 259 -13.34 -6.17 18.54
CA ARG A 259 -14.46 -5.27 18.27
C ARG A 259 -14.77 -5.29 16.78
N PHE A 260 -16.05 -5.38 16.46
CA PHE A 260 -16.56 -5.37 15.10
C PHE A 260 -17.14 -3.99 14.75
N GLY A 261 -16.80 -3.49 13.56
CA GLY A 261 -17.61 -2.53 12.83
C GLY A 261 -18.49 -3.30 11.86
N ALA A 262 -19.71 -3.68 12.30
CA ALA A 262 -20.63 -4.54 11.55
C ALA A 262 -21.65 -3.78 10.68
N ALA A 263 -21.89 -2.50 10.96
CA ALA A 263 -22.69 -1.60 10.12
C ALA A 263 -21.77 -0.75 9.21
N PRO A 264 -22.18 -0.34 8.00
CA PRO A 264 -21.30 0.32 7.02
C PRO A 264 -20.51 1.52 7.57
N GLU A 265 -21.16 2.40 8.33
CA GLU A 265 -20.53 3.60 8.91
C GLU A 265 -19.59 3.25 10.08
N THR A 266 -19.73 2.06 10.68
CA THR A 266 -18.80 1.56 11.70
C THR A 266 -17.62 0.82 11.08
N ALA A 267 -17.85 0.06 10.00
CA ALA A 267 -16.82 -0.60 9.21
C ALA A 267 -15.86 0.43 8.59
N ASP A 268 -16.39 1.44 7.88
CA ASP A 268 -15.59 2.52 7.29
C ASP A 268 -14.81 3.32 8.36
N ARG A 269 -15.44 3.68 9.49
CA ARG A 269 -14.72 4.36 10.60
C ARG A 269 -13.60 3.48 11.17
N MET A 270 -13.80 2.16 11.24
CA MET A 270 -12.76 1.24 11.70
C MET A 270 -11.62 1.12 10.68
N LEU A 271 -11.92 1.01 9.38
CA LEU A 271 -10.92 1.02 8.32
C LEU A 271 -10.07 2.30 8.35
N ARG A 272 -10.69 3.48 8.47
CA ARG A 272 -9.97 4.76 8.64
C ARG A 272 -9.09 4.76 9.90
N SER A 273 -9.61 4.25 11.02
CA SER A 273 -8.85 4.19 12.28
C SER A 273 -7.68 3.20 12.26
N LEU A 274 -7.76 2.12 11.50
CA LEU A 274 -6.67 1.15 11.32
C LEU A 274 -5.64 1.69 10.32
N ARG A 275 -6.11 2.31 9.23
CA ARG A 275 -5.26 2.85 8.17
C ARG A 275 -4.32 3.98 8.62
N ALA A 276 -4.70 4.69 9.68
CA ALA A 276 -3.89 5.75 10.28
C ALA A 276 -2.54 5.26 10.87
N ASP A 277 -2.41 3.96 11.17
CA ASP A 277 -1.17 3.34 11.66
C ASP A 277 -0.99 1.93 11.07
N GLN A 278 -0.33 1.89 9.90
CA GLN A 278 -0.09 0.67 9.11
C GLN A 278 0.82 -0.36 9.82
N GLU A 279 1.60 0.07 10.82
CA GLU A 279 2.52 -0.81 11.57
C GLU A 279 1.93 -1.25 12.92
N SER A 280 0.75 -0.74 13.30
CA SER A 280 0.06 -1.17 14.50
C SER A 280 -0.23 -2.68 14.51
N GLN A 281 -0.09 -3.32 15.67
CA GLN A 281 -0.48 -4.72 15.83
C GLN A 281 -1.96 -4.95 15.45
N LYS A 282 -2.81 -3.93 15.65
CA LYS A 282 -4.23 -3.94 15.29
C LYS A 282 -4.45 -4.18 13.80
N ILE A 283 -3.77 -3.48 12.88
CA ILE A 283 -3.97 -3.70 11.43
C ILE A 283 -3.29 -4.98 10.94
N ARG A 284 -2.25 -5.47 11.64
CA ARG A 284 -1.65 -6.79 11.38
C ARG A 284 -2.53 -7.95 11.86
N GLU A 285 -3.45 -7.73 12.81
CA GLU A 285 -4.42 -8.75 13.27
C GLU A 285 -5.84 -8.55 12.72
N ALA A 286 -6.15 -7.38 12.16
CA ALA A 286 -7.48 -7.03 11.67
C ALA A 286 -7.87 -7.75 10.38
N GLU A 287 -9.15 -8.12 10.34
CA GLU A 287 -9.81 -8.77 9.22
C GLU A 287 -10.92 -7.85 8.66
N LEU A 288 -11.07 -7.86 7.35
CA LEU A 288 -12.31 -7.50 6.67
C LEU A 288 -13.03 -8.81 6.31
N LEU A 289 -14.31 -8.88 6.67
CA LEU A 289 -15.14 -10.07 6.59
C LEU A 289 -16.26 -9.82 5.57
N VAL A 290 -16.34 -10.65 4.52
CA VAL A 290 -17.37 -10.55 3.46
C VAL A 290 -18.36 -11.71 3.58
N THR A 291 -19.66 -11.43 3.76
CA THR A 291 -20.68 -12.44 4.01
C THR A 291 -20.84 -13.45 2.86
N GLU A 292 -20.97 -14.73 3.21
CA GLU A 292 -21.14 -15.92 2.35
C GLU A 292 -20.04 -16.19 1.32
N SER A 293 -19.76 -15.27 0.39
CA SER A 293 -18.81 -15.49 -0.70
C SER A 293 -18.20 -14.22 -1.26
N PHE A 294 -17.03 -14.35 -1.90
CA PHE A 294 -16.36 -13.28 -2.61
C PHE A 294 -16.10 -13.71 -4.07
N PRO A 295 -16.73 -13.08 -5.08
CA PRO A 295 -16.53 -13.43 -6.49
C PRO A 295 -15.07 -13.28 -6.91
N PHE A 296 -14.52 -14.31 -7.58
CA PHE A 296 -13.09 -14.34 -7.93
C PHE A 296 -12.69 -13.24 -8.93
N GLU A 297 -13.64 -12.76 -9.74
CA GLU A 297 -13.46 -11.64 -10.68
C GLU A 297 -13.16 -10.29 -10.01
N LEU A 298 -13.38 -10.16 -8.69
CA LEU A 298 -13.00 -8.99 -7.92
C LEU A 298 -11.51 -9.03 -7.48
N VAL A 299 -10.83 -10.18 -7.60
CA VAL A 299 -9.39 -10.29 -7.32
C VAL A 299 -8.63 -9.54 -8.42
N THR A 300 -7.94 -8.46 -8.08
CA THR A 300 -7.21 -7.65 -9.07
C THR A 300 -5.82 -8.19 -9.40
N LEU A 301 -5.21 -8.89 -8.43
CA LEU A 301 -3.81 -9.31 -8.47
C LEU A 301 -3.63 -10.60 -7.67
N VAL A 302 -2.68 -11.45 -8.10
CA VAL A 302 -2.23 -12.63 -7.35
C VAL A 302 -0.74 -12.50 -7.10
N GLY A 303 -0.34 -12.35 -5.84
CA GLY A 303 1.05 -12.35 -5.40
C GLY A 303 1.57 -13.77 -5.21
N VAL A 304 2.80 -14.02 -5.67
CA VAL A 304 3.52 -15.29 -5.51
C VAL A 304 5.00 -15.07 -5.18
N ALA A 305 5.63 -16.06 -4.54
CA ALA A 305 7.02 -15.98 -4.10
C ALA A 305 8.06 -15.88 -5.24
N ASN A 306 7.86 -16.59 -6.37
CA ASN A 306 8.87 -16.72 -7.43
C ASN A 306 8.25 -17.07 -8.80
N ASP A 307 9.07 -17.00 -9.86
CA ASP A 307 8.68 -17.28 -11.25
C ASP A 307 8.07 -18.67 -11.47
N LYS A 308 8.63 -19.72 -10.86
CA LYS A 308 8.10 -21.10 -10.98
C LYS A 308 6.65 -21.17 -10.48
N VAL A 309 6.36 -20.52 -9.36
CA VAL A 309 4.99 -20.43 -8.80
C VAL A 309 4.11 -19.53 -9.66
N ARG A 310 4.63 -18.41 -10.20
CA ARG A 310 3.87 -17.55 -11.12
C ARG A 310 3.38 -18.34 -12.33
N ASP A 311 4.24 -19.16 -12.91
CA ASP A 311 3.95 -19.83 -14.17
C ASP A 311 3.04 -21.05 -13.94
N ALA A 312 3.14 -21.72 -12.77
CA ALA A 312 2.14 -22.68 -12.30
C ALA A 312 0.76 -22.04 -12.05
N VAL A 313 0.70 -20.90 -11.35
CA VAL A 313 -0.55 -20.15 -11.15
C VAL A 313 -1.15 -19.70 -12.49
N ARG A 314 -0.33 -19.23 -13.44
CA ARG A 314 -0.78 -18.86 -14.79
C ARG A 314 -1.37 -20.04 -15.57
N ALA A 315 -0.80 -21.25 -15.42
CA ALA A 315 -1.35 -22.46 -16.02
C ALA A 315 -2.72 -22.82 -15.41
N ILE A 316 -2.89 -22.70 -14.08
CA ILE A 316 -4.18 -22.92 -13.41
C ILE A 316 -5.22 -21.87 -13.85
N LEU A 317 -4.85 -20.58 -13.83
CA LEU A 317 -5.71 -19.48 -14.29
C LEU A 317 -6.06 -19.57 -15.80
N ALA A 318 -5.32 -20.34 -16.60
CA ALA A 318 -5.62 -20.48 -18.03
C ALA A 318 -6.99 -21.12 -18.29
N ALA A 319 -7.47 -21.97 -17.37
CA ALA A 319 -8.79 -22.62 -17.44
C ALA A 319 -9.94 -21.71 -16.98
N GLY A 320 -9.67 -20.70 -16.15
CA GLY A 320 -10.69 -19.76 -15.67
C GLY A 320 -11.15 -18.78 -16.74
N ALA A 321 -12.38 -18.26 -16.62
CA ALA A 321 -12.86 -17.16 -17.46
C ALA A 321 -12.15 -15.83 -17.13
N TYR A 322 -11.96 -15.56 -15.84
CA TYR A 322 -11.29 -14.36 -15.32
C TYR A 322 -9.81 -14.62 -14.99
N LYS A 323 -8.92 -13.70 -15.37
CA LYS A 323 -7.45 -13.90 -15.35
C LYS A 323 -6.74 -12.70 -14.71
N PRO A 324 -6.59 -12.66 -13.36
CA PRO A 324 -5.95 -11.55 -12.64
C PRO A 324 -4.46 -11.43 -12.95
N LYS A 325 -3.87 -10.26 -12.65
CA LYS A 325 -2.43 -10.02 -12.82
C LYS A 325 -1.62 -10.84 -11.80
N VAL A 326 -1.00 -11.93 -12.24
CA VAL A 326 -0.04 -12.68 -11.41
C VAL A 326 1.31 -11.95 -11.38
N VAL A 327 1.79 -11.60 -10.17
CA VAL A 327 3.06 -10.92 -9.92
C VAL A 327 3.96 -11.73 -8.99
N VAL A 328 5.25 -11.74 -9.29
CA VAL A 328 6.29 -12.23 -8.37
C VAL A 328 6.65 -11.09 -7.44
N TYR A 329 6.52 -11.29 -6.12
CA TYR A 329 6.89 -10.29 -5.12
C TYR A 329 7.46 -10.98 -3.87
N PRO A 330 8.76 -11.33 -3.88
CA PRO A 330 9.39 -12.10 -2.80
C PRO A 330 9.26 -11.50 -1.39
N PRO A 331 9.25 -10.16 -1.17
CA PRO A 331 9.10 -9.59 0.17
C PRO A 331 7.78 -9.91 0.90
N TRP A 332 6.75 -10.41 0.22
CA TRP A 332 5.55 -10.95 0.89
C TRP A 332 5.72 -12.39 1.37
N PHE A 333 6.82 -13.08 1.02
CA PHE A 333 7.07 -14.50 1.27
C PHE A 333 8.38 -14.73 2.06
N HIS A 334 8.84 -13.69 2.75
CA HIS A 334 9.97 -13.72 3.67
C HIS A 334 9.50 -13.17 5.01
N ALA A 335 9.87 -13.83 6.11
CA ALA A 335 9.59 -13.33 7.45
C ALA A 335 10.20 -11.92 7.62
N VAL A 336 9.47 -11.02 8.28
CA VAL A 336 9.99 -9.69 8.57
C VAL A 336 10.89 -9.81 9.80
N GLU A 337 12.20 -9.68 9.61
CA GLU A 337 13.14 -9.54 10.73
C GLU A 337 12.78 -8.27 11.52
N GLU A 338 12.09 -8.41 12.66
CA GLU A 338 11.88 -7.31 13.59
C GLU A 338 13.26 -6.89 14.15
N THR A 339 13.87 -5.87 13.55
CA THR A 339 15.16 -5.33 13.98
C THR A 339 15.02 -4.67 15.35
N VAL A 340 15.26 -5.46 16.40
CA VAL A 340 15.31 -5.01 17.79
C VAL A 340 16.50 -4.05 17.96
N THR A 341 16.23 -2.75 17.86
CA THR A 341 17.16 -1.71 18.29
C THR A 341 17.23 -1.70 19.81
N LEU A 342 18.31 -2.29 20.34
CA LEU A 342 18.71 -2.27 21.75
C LEU A 342 19.28 -0.90 22.17
#